data_AF-A0A934HZQ6-F1
#
_entry.id   AF-A0A934HZQ6-F1
#
_cell.length_a   1.000
_cell.length_b   1.000
_cell.length_c   1.000
_cell.angle_alpha   90.00
_cell.angle_beta   90.00
_cell.angle_gamma   90.00
#
_symmetry.space_group_name_H-M   'P 1'
#
loop_
_entity.id
_entity.type
_entity.pdbx_description
1 polymer ?
#
loop_
_entity_poly.entity_id
_entity_poly.type
_entity_poly.pdbx_seq_one_letter_code
_entity_poly.pdbx_strand_id
1 'polypeptide(L)' 'MVPAIKVTAYPHIIAEVCISDDPDYTTGYLACRGTYTRITAMKEPGSPVGTRVFLYDGPASDVAECIKWLENRVVLVEGF' A
#
# COMPACT_ATOMS: atom_id res chain seq x y z
N MET A 1 2.58 -4.02 -6.80
CA MET A 1 3.81 -3.20 -6.88
C MET A 1 3.54 -1.76 -7.32
N VAL A 2 3.01 -1.49 -8.53
CA VAL A 2 2.77 -0.10 -9.01
C VAL A 2 1.90 0.75 -8.05
N PRO A 3 0.76 0.27 -7.52
CA PRO A 3 -0.02 1.04 -6.56
C PRO A 3 0.75 1.35 -5.28
N ALA A 4 1.63 0.44 -4.86
CA ALA A 4 2.46 0.60 -3.67
C ALA A 4 3.51 1.68 -3.84
N ILE A 5 4.16 1.71 -5.02
CA ILE A 5 5.13 2.73 -5.36
C ILE A 5 4.49 4.11 -5.34
N LYS A 6 3.31 4.27 -5.97
CA LYS A 6 2.55 5.52 -5.87
C LYS A 6 2.28 5.86 -4.41
N VAL A 7 1.64 4.99 -3.64
CA VAL A 7 1.30 5.25 -2.24
C VAL A 7 2.52 5.72 -1.43
N THR A 8 3.64 5.02 -1.51
CA THR A 8 4.87 5.37 -0.77
C THR A 8 5.63 6.58 -1.31
N ALA A 9 5.20 7.18 -2.43
CA ALA A 9 5.80 8.40 -2.95
C ALA A 9 5.24 9.68 -2.30
N TYR A 10 4.15 9.57 -1.52
CA TYR A 10 3.67 10.70 -0.72
C TYR A 10 4.56 10.88 0.53
N PRO A 11 5.06 12.09 0.85
CA PRO A 11 6.08 12.29 1.90
C PRO A 11 5.73 11.74 3.28
N HIS A 12 4.45 11.74 3.65
CA HIS A 12 4.00 11.30 4.97
C HIS A 12 3.50 9.86 5.01
N ILE A 13 3.54 9.11 3.90
CA ILE A 13 3.24 7.67 3.92
C ILE A 13 4.55 6.89 4.08
N ILE A 14 4.76 6.31 5.25
CA ILE A 14 6.00 5.61 5.59
C ILE A 14 5.96 4.12 5.20
N ALA A 15 4.76 3.53 5.09
CA ALA A 15 4.59 2.17 4.62
C ALA A 15 3.17 1.87 4.12
N GLU A 16 3.02 0.80 3.35
CA GLU A 16 1.76 0.16 3.00
C GLU A 16 1.81 -1.33 3.36
N VAL A 17 0.75 -1.82 4.00
CA VAL A 17 0.48 -3.26 4.18
C VAL A 17 -0.73 -3.63 3.35
N CYS A 18 -0.63 -4.70 2.59
CA CYS A 18 -1.71 -5.19 1.75
C CYS A 18 -1.83 -6.71 1.80
N ILE A 19 -3.05 -7.19 1.99
CA ILE A 19 -3.45 -8.60 1.94
C ILE A 19 -4.64 -8.68 0.99
N SER A 20 -4.59 -9.61 0.04
CA SER A 20 -5.70 -9.80 -0.90
C SER A 20 -6.96 -10.27 -0.18
N ASP A 21 -8.12 -9.83 -0.67
CA ASP A 21 -9.45 -10.34 -0.33
C ASP A 21 -9.81 -11.64 -1.08
N ASP A 22 -9.06 -12.01 -2.12
CA ASP A 22 -9.27 -13.26 -2.87
C ASP A 22 -9.00 -14.49 -1.97
N PRO A 23 -10.00 -15.34 -1.70
CA PRO A 23 -9.86 -16.53 -0.84
C PRO A 23 -8.72 -17.47 -1.24
N ASP A 24 -8.36 -17.51 -2.52
CA ASP A 24 -7.34 -18.40 -3.06
C ASP A 24 -5.94 -17.75 -3.06
N TYR A 25 -5.81 -16.48 -2.67
CA TYR A 25 -4.55 -15.74 -2.69
C TYR A 25 -4.11 -15.30 -1.28
N THR A 26 -3.22 -16.08 -0.67
CA THR A 26 -2.73 -15.84 0.70
C THR A 26 -1.48 -14.98 0.78
N THR A 27 -0.88 -14.61 -0.36
CA THR A 27 0.31 -13.77 -0.40
C THR A 27 -0.09 -12.30 -0.29
N GLY A 28 0.51 -11.58 0.66
CA GLY A 28 0.42 -10.13 0.74
C GLY A 28 1.77 -9.47 0.53
N TYR A 29 1.86 -8.19 0.88
CA TYR A 29 3.11 -7.45 0.84
C TYR A 29 3.18 -6.34 1.89
N LEU A 30 4.42 -5.97 2.19
CA LEU A 30 4.81 -4.76 2.89
C LEU A 30 5.65 -3.91 1.94
N ALA A 31 5.21 -2.69 1.65
CA ALA A 31 6.00 -1.69 0.95
C ALA A 31 6.47 -0.64 1.96
N CYS A 32 7.77 -0.48 2.14
CA CYS A 32 8.35 0.44 3.11
C CYS A 32 9.75 0.85 2.65
N ARG A 33 10.12 2.14 2.84
CA ARG A 33 11.46 2.67 2.53
C ARG A 33 11.95 2.30 1.12
N GLY A 34 11.08 2.44 0.12
CA GLY A 34 11.39 2.11 -1.29
C GLY A 34 11.55 0.61 -1.60
N THR A 35 11.31 -0.27 -0.62
CA THR A 35 11.40 -1.72 -0.79
C THR A 35 10.02 -2.34 -0.82
N TYR A 36 9.79 -3.27 -1.76
CA TYR A 36 8.57 -4.06 -1.87
C TYR A 36 8.83 -5.50 -1.44
N THR A 37 8.38 -5.87 -0.24
CA THR A 37 8.60 -7.20 0.34
C THR A 37 7.33 -8.03 0.26
N ARG A 38 7.39 -9.17 -0.44
CA ARG A 38 6.29 -10.15 -0.47
C ARG A 38 6.33 -11.01 0.79
N ILE A 39 5.18 -11.22 1.40
CA ILE A 39 5.03 -12.08 2.57
C ILE A 39 4.01 -13.16 2.22
N THR A 40 4.47 -14.42 2.23
CA THR A 40 3.63 -15.58 1.96
C THR A 40 2.80 -15.94 3.19
N ALA A 41 1.58 -16.47 2.98
CA ALA A 41 0.68 -16.93 4.05
C ALA A 41 0.33 -15.85 5.10
N MET A 42 -0.09 -14.66 4.65
CA MET A 42 -0.57 -13.57 5.52
C MET A 42 -2.01 -13.76 6.01
N LYS A 43 -2.73 -14.73 5.43
CA LYS A 43 -4.09 -15.12 5.84
C LYS A 43 -4.30 -16.61 5.62
N GLU A 44 -5.30 -17.15 6.31
CA GLU A 44 -5.76 -18.52 6.12
C GLU A 44 -6.31 -18.74 4.70
N PRO A 45 -6.00 -19.87 4.04
CA PRO A 45 -6.64 -20.26 2.78
C PRO A 45 -8.17 -20.29 2.91
N GLY A 46 -8.88 -19.77 1.91
CA GLY A 46 -10.34 -19.67 1.93
C GLY A 46 -10.89 -18.47 2.70
N SER A 47 -10.05 -17.68 3.37
CA SER A 47 -10.48 -16.45 4.05
C SER A 47 -10.73 -15.32 3.04
N PRO A 48 -11.94 -14.71 3.00
CA PRO A 48 -12.24 -13.57 2.14
C PRO A 48 -11.74 -12.23 2.73
N VAL A 49 -11.08 -12.25 3.90
CA VAL A 49 -10.66 -11.02 4.58
C VAL A 49 -9.38 -10.49 3.96
N GLY A 50 -9.48 -9.37 3.25
CA GLY A 50 -8.34 -8.59 2.77
C GLY A 50 -7.99 -7.42 3.71
N THR A 51 -6.89 -6.75 3.39
CA THR A 51 -6.53 -5.50 4.07
C THR A 51 -5.75 -4.59 3.14
N ARG A 52 -5.88 -3.28 3.35
CA ARG A 52 -5.00 -2.29 2.75
C ARG A 52 -4.86 -1.12 3.71
N VAL A 53 -3.68 -0.99 4.31
CA VAL A 53 -3.40 0.00 5.37
C VAL A 53 -2.20 0.83 4.95
N PHE A 54 -2.35 2.15 5.02
CA PHE A 54 -1.26 3.10 4.81
C PHE A 54 -0.83 3.65 6.17
N LEU A 55 0.44 3.48 6.51
CA LEU A 55 1.02 4.06 7.72
C LEU A 55 1.40 5.51 7.41
N TYR A 56 0.70 6.45 8.05
CA TYR A 56 0.85 7.88 7.85
C TYR A 56 1.53 8.53 9.06
N ASP A 57 2.62 9.24 8.82
CA ASP A 57 3.43 9.97 9.81
C ASP A 57 3.53 11.46 9.41
N GLY A 58 2.36 12.11 9.40
CA GLY A 58 2.22 13.52 9.07
C GLY A 58 1.20 14.21 9.98
N PRO A 59 1.08 15.54 9.91
CA PRO A 59 0.09 16.27 10.68
C PRO A 59 -1.33 15.92 10.19
N ALA A 60 -2.29 15.92 11.12
CA ALA A 60 -3.70 15.65 10.80
C ALA A 60 -4.28 16.67 9.79
N SER A 61 -3.75 17.90 9.79
CA SER A 61 -4.15 18.97 8.85
C SER A 61 -3.82 18.66 7.38
N ASP A 62 -2.87 17.76 7.12
CA ASP A 62 -2.40 17.42 5.77
C ASP A 62 -3.06 16.14 5.21
N VAL A 63 -3.83 15.41 6.03
CA VAL A 63 -4.52 14.18 5.62
C VAL A 63 -5.43 14.41 4.40
N ALA A 64 -6.12 15.54 4.34
CA ALA A 64 -6.99 15.86 3.21
C ALA A 64 -6.21 16.01 1.89
N GLU A 65 -5.02 16.61 1.94
CA GLU A 65 -4.16 16.75 0.76
C GLU A 65 -3.52 15.40 0.38
N CYS A 66 -3.16 14.59 1.37
CA CYS A 66 -2.72 13.20 1.16
C CYS A 66 -3.77 12.38 0.40
N ILE A 67 -5.03 12.41 0.83
CA ILE A 67 -6.14 11.72 0.15
C ILE A 67 -6.29 12.24 -1.28
N LYS A 68 -6.31 13.57 -1.47
CA LYS A 68 -6.42 14.18 -2.80
C LYS A 68 -5.27 13.77 -3.72
N TRP A 69 -4.04 13.68 -3.20
CA TRP A 69 -2.88 13.21 -3.94
C TRP A 69 -3.04 11.76 -4.37
N LEU A 70 -3.47 10.88 -3.45
CA LEU A 70 -3.69 9.46 -3.72
C LEU A 70 -4.75 9.25 -4.81
N GLU A 71 -5.84 10.02 -4.78
CA GLU A 71 -6.95 9.88 -5.73
C GLU A 71 -6.66 10.53 -7.09
N ASN A 72 -6.08 11.74 -7.11
CA ASN A 72 -6.09 12.59 -8.30
C ASN A 72 -4.71 12.81 -8.94
N ARG A 73 -3.61 12.53 -8.24
CA ARG A 73 -2.28 12.72 -8.82
C ARG A 73 -1.94 11.57 -9.76
N VAL A 74 -1.67 11.91 -11.03
CA VAL A 74 -1.10 10.97 -12.00
C VAL A 74 0.39 10.79 -11.71
N VAL A 75 0.85 9.54 -11.72
CA VAL A 75 2.25 9.17 -11.51
C VAL A 75 2.66 8.22 -12.62
N LEU A 76 3.80 8.50 -13.25
CA LEU A 76 4.47 7.58 -14.17
C LEU A 76 5.55 6.84 -13.38
N VAL A 77 5.64 5.52 -13.55
CA VAL A 77 6.71 4.72 -12.95
C VAL A 77 7.55 4.13 -14.06
N GLU A 78 8.85 4.39 -14.01
CA GLU A 78 9.83 3.97 -15.03
C GLU A 78 10.89 3.07 -14.38
N GLY A 79 11.42 2.11 -15.16
CA GLY A 79 12.62 1.35 -14.80
C GLY A 79 12.41 0.22 -13.78
N PHE A 80 11.56 -0.76 -14.11
CA PHE A 80 11.52 -2.06 -13.43
C PHE A 80 12.40 -3.08 -14.16
#